data_AF-S3BSH5-F1
#
_entry.id   AF-S3BSH5-F1
#
_cell.length_a   1.000
_cell.length_b   1.000
_cell.length_c   1.000
_cell.angle_alpha   90.00
_cell.angle_beta   90.00
_cell.angle_gamma   90.00
#
_symmetry.space_group_name_H-M   'P 1'
#
loop_
_entity.id
_entity.type
_entity.pdbx_description
1 polymer ?
#
loop_
_entity_poly.entity_id
_entity_poly.type
_entity_poly.pdbx_seq_one_letter_code
_entity_poly.pdbx_strand_id
1 'polypeptide(L)'
;MSARPTTPSSPKTVKVKEPVAGMPMFGCEHIEQLFGQGQETINTSIFHYKIILRKIFDQPPIVPQTSKLSNDQPVTTLTPNYLCLQCPTTLRPEDINKHGNVESRCGVLYCHMCDDLVYDPTLEELRLRKIGTGTFSTNRKRKHDELFSTDALKDDPRYIASNTTLASCRASGLRGIYNAGATCYQNVILQSFLHNPLLRNFYLSDGHQSSLCESPYCLSCAMDDVFQEFYGGDTTNGYTAANILSSFWISEKKAFANLVTTKEQDAHEFFQFLAEELHERNGDGKKPEHGSEHSCTCVIHQTFYGKLQSTTTCQQCYGVTHQVQSFLDLSLGVDNLRKSKKDKGAAGGAAKLTLQQCLDEEYIKSDKCEYRCHKCDTTRMARRHTSIKSLPNVLSIQLKRFEYKQGRHDKAVKVDTPVEFPLQLNMLPYTNRRAAGPGGAGSSSSGSSYELNRSCMYDLLSVVVHVGEIDTGHYVTYCRVGDQWFAFNDHRVELASNSEVLGAKAYLLFYIIRSLA
;
A
#
# COMPACT_ATOMS: atom_id res chain seq x y z
N MET A 1 28.43 2.67 -38.82
CA MET A 1 28.79 1.73 -37.76
C MET A 1 28.69 2.45 -36.43
N SER A 2 27.55 2.34 -35.74
CA SER A 2 27.33 3.05 -34.47
C SER A 2 28.04 2.29 -33.35
N ALA A 3 28.88 2.98 -32.58
CA ALA A 3 29.66 2.41 -31.50
C ALA A 3 28.72 1.81 -30.43
N ARG A 4 29.00 0.58 -30.00
CA ARG A 4 28.32 -0.06 -28.86
C ARG A 4 28.41 0.86 -27.62
N PRO A 5 27.35 1.00 -26.83
CA PRO A 5 27.42 1.69 -25.54
C PRO A 5 28.47 1.00 -24.66
N THR A 6 29.45 1.76 -24.18
CA THR A 6 30.39 1.30 -23.16
C THR A 6 29.64 1.12 -21.85
N THR A 7 29.66 -0.11 -21.32
CA THR A 7 29.19 -0.43 -19.97
C THR A 7 29.88 0.51 -18.97
N PRO A 8 29.13 1.16 -18.05
CA PRO A 8 29.74 1.95 -16.99
C PRO A 8 30.71 1.06 -16.21
N SER A 9 31.89 1.60 -15.89
CA SER A 9 32.85 0.88 -15.05
C SER A 9 32.17 0.53 -13.72
N SER A 10 32.34 -0.71 -13.24
CA SER A 10 31.92 -1.07 -11.89
C SER A 10 32.44 -0.03 -10.89
N PRO A 11 31.65 0.38 -9.88
CA PRO A 11 32.11 1.33 -8.87
C PRO A 11 33.47 0.87 -8.33
N LYS A 12 34.48 1.74 -8.40
CA LYS A 12 35.78 1.44 -7.82
C LYS A 12 35.56 1.19 -6.32
N THR A 13 35.96 0.03 -5.84
CA THR A 13 36.01 -0.25 -4.40
C THR A 13 36.86 0.84 -3.75
N VAL A 14 36.23 1.66 -2.92
CA VAL A 14 36.91 2.72 -2.18
C VAL A 14 37.96 2.03 -1.31
N LYS A 15 39.25 2.28 -1.59
CA LYS A 15 40.34 1.81 -0.72
C LYS A 15 40.24 2.58 0.59
N VAL A 16 39.87 1.87 1.65
CA VAL A 16 39.86 2.38 3.02
C VAL A 16 41.30 2.79 3.39
N LYS A 17 41.48 4.02 3.87
CA LYS A 17 42.78 4.51 4.37
C LYS A 17 43.15 3.76 5.65
N GLU A 18 44.41 3.80 6.07
CA GLU A 18 44.81 3.26 7.38
C GLU A 18 44.23 4.09 8.53
N PRO A 19 43.88 3.47 9.69
CA PRO A 19 43.22 4.16 10.79
C PRO A 19 44.11 5.26 11.39
N VAL A 20 43.53 6.43 11.62
CA VAL A 20 44.16 7.55 12.34
C VAL A 20 43.66 7.54 13.78
N ALA A 21 44.57 7.55 14.75
CA ALA A 21 44.21 7.55 16.17
C ALA A 21 43.29 8.72 16.52
N GLY A 22 42.11 8.43 17.10
CA GLY A 22 41.12 9.44 17.51
C GLY A 22 40.04 9.77 16.48
N MET A 23 40.00 9.11 15.30
CA MET A 23 38.85 9.15 14.39
C MET A 23 38.32 7.73 14.16
N PRO A 24 37.07 7.41 14.57
CA PRO A 24 36.50 6.10 14.30
C PRO A 24 36.36 5.95 12.78
N MET A 25 37.13 5.04 12.19
CA MET A 25 37.00 4.75 10.77
C MET A 25 35.76 3.90 10.54
N PHE A 26 34.71 4.58 10.09
CA PHE A 26 33.43 4.08 9.58
C PHE A 26 32.53 3.31 10.58
N GLY A 27 33.01 2.89 11.75
CA GLY A 27 32.13 2.56 12.88
C GLY A 27 31.62 3.81 13.60
N CYS A 28 31.42 3.75 14.90
CA CYS A 28 31.32 4.93 15.76
C CYS A 28 32.17 4.67 17.00
N GLU A 29 32.46 5.68 17.82
CA GLU A 29 33.28 5.49 19.04
C GLU A 29 32.71 4.40 19.96
N HIS A 30 31.40 4.20 19.96
CA HIS A 30 30.73 3.17 20.74
C HIS A 30 30.95 1.76 20.21
N ILE A 31 30.97 1.58 18.89
CA ILE A 31 31.32 0.31 18.25
C ILE A 31 32.82 0.04 18.41
N GLU A 32 33.65 1.08 18.31
CA GLU A 32 35.08 0.99 18.59
C GLU A 32 35.34 0.58 20.04
N GLN A 33 34.62 1.16 21.01
CA GLN A 33 34.69 0.75 22.42
C GLN A 33 34.22 -0.70 22.61
N LEU A 34 33.12 -1.11 21.96
CA LEU A 34 32.63 -2.49 22.03
C LEU A 34 33.69 -3.48 21.50
N PHE A 35 34.32 -3.17 20.38
CA PHE A 35 35.37 -4.01 19.80
C PHE A 35 36.71 -3.89 20.56
N GLY A 36 36.95 -2.77 21.23
CA GLY A 36 38.12 -2.53 22.09
C GLY A 36 38.13 -3.35 23.39
N GLN A 37 37.00 -3.96 23.79
CA GLN A 37 36.92 -4.80 24.99
C GLN A 37 37.73 -6.11 24.88
N GLY A 38 38.08 -6.53 23.66
CA GLY A 38 38.92 -7.70 23.41
C GLY A 38 38.50 -8.50 22.18
N GLN A 39 39.42 -9.34 21.70
CA GLN A 39 39.22 -10.13 20.46
C GLN A 39 38.04 -11.11 20.55
N GLU A 40 37.73 -11.62 21.74
CA GLU A 40 36.60 -12.52 21.96
C GLU A 40 35.25 -11.83 21.74
N THR A 41 35.12 -10.56 22.18
CA THR A 41 33.93 -9.73 21.98
C THR A 41 33.70 -9.42 20.51
N ILE A 42 34.77 -9.15 19.76
CA ILE A 42 34.72 -8.96 18.30
C ILE A 42 34.19 -10.23 17.62
N ASN A 43 34.78 -11.39 17.94
CA ASN A 43 34.42 -12.67 17.33
C ASN A 43 32.95 -13.03 17.61
N THR A 44 32.50 -12.80 18.85
CA THR A 44 31.11 -13.04 19.27
C THR A 44 30.14 -12.11 18.55
N SER A 45 30.48 -10.83 18.46
CA SER A 45 29.67 -9.81 17.77
C SER A 45 29.54 -10.13 16.28
N ILE A 46 30.63 -10.51 15.61
CA ILE A 46 30.62 -10.96 14.20
C ILE A 46 29.77 -12.21 14.02
N PHE A 47 29.86 -13.17 14.96
CA PHE A 47 29.07 -14.40 14.92
C PHE A 47 27.57 -14.10 15.03
N HIS A 48 27.17 -13.26 15.99
CA HIS A 48 25.79 -12.83 16.16
C HIS A 48 25.29 -12.03 14.95
N TYR A 49 26.11 -11.13 14.41
CA TYR A 49 25.77 -10.39 13.20
C TYR A 49 25.48 -11.33 12.03
N LYS A 50 26.32 -12.35 11.79
CA LYS A 50 26.08 -13.36 10.76
C LYS A 50 24.76 -14.11 10.99
N ILE A 51 24.40 -14.43 12.23
CA ILE A 51 23.10 -15.06 12.55
C ILE A 51 21.95 -14.12 12.21
N ILE A 52 22.05 -12.85 12.61
CA ILE A 52 21.04 -11.82 12.31
C ILE A 52 20.84 -11.70 10.80
N LEU A 53 21.92 -11.57 10.02
CA LEU A 53 21.83 -11.47 8.56
C LEU A 53 21.24 -12.73 7.91
N ARG A 54 21.48 -13.94 8.46
CA ARG A 54 20.77 -15.15 8.00
C ARG A 54 19.28 -15.08 8.31
N LYS A 55 18.87 -14.61 9.47
CA LYS A 55 17.45 -14.41 9.81
C LYS A 55 16.78 -13.37 8.91
N ILE A 56 17.50 -12.32 8.52
CA ILE A 56 16.98 -11.28 7.65
C ILE A 56 16.86 -11.75 6.19
N PHE A 57 17.89 -12.42 5.66
CA PHE A 57 17.98 -12.69 4.22
C PHE A 57 17.67 -14.14 3.80
N ASP A 58 17.74 -15.13 4.70
CA ASP A 58 17.48 -16.54 4.36
C ASP A 58 16.11 -17.04 4.83
N GLN A 59 15.46 -16.31 5.73
CA GLN A 59 14.16 -16.68 6.30
C GLN A 59 13.06 -15.71 5.84
N PRO A 60 11.79 -16.14 5.81
CA PRO A 60 10.68 -15.26 5.47
C PRO A 60 10.65 -14.03 6.41
N PRO A 61 10.34 -12.83 5.89
CA PRO A 61 10.50 -11.56 6.60
C PRO A 61 9.64 -11.42 7.88
N ILE A 62 8.71 -12.34 8.12
CA ILE A 62 7.90 -12.41 9.34
C ILE A 62 8.77 -12.52 10.59
N VAL A 63 9.84 -13.32 10.57
CA VAL A 63 10.70 -13.55 11.75
C VAL A 63 11.46 -12.29 12.20
N PRO A 64 12.23 -11.59 11.35
CA PRO A 64 12.95 -10.38 11.74
C PRO A 64 12.02 -9.19 12.02
N GLN A 65 10.78 -9.22 11.52
CA GLN A 65 9.76 -8.20 11.79
C GLN A 65 8.92 -8.48 13.03
N THR A 66 9.20 -9.54 13.80
CA THR A 66 8.47 -9.89 15.03
C THR A 66 9.28 -9.54 16.28
N SER A 67 8.73 -8.67 17.12
CA SER A 67 9.25 -8.30 18.44
C SER A 67 8.37 -8.89 19.55
N LYS A 68 8.80 -8.82 20.80
CA LYS A 68 7.96 -9.19 21.96
C LYS A 68 7.61 -7.96 22.79
N LEU A 69 6.35 -7.83 23.17
CA LEU A 69 5.88 -6.81 24.12
C LEU A 69 6.32 -7.15 25.56
N SER A 70 6.15 -6.20 26.49
CA SER A 70 6.46 -6.37 27.92
C SER A 70 5.70 -7.53 28.60
N ASN A 71 4.64 -8.03 27.97
CA ASN A 71 3.85 -9.19 28.39
C ASN A 71 4.21 -10.49 27.63
N ASP A 72 5.39 -10.52 26.98
CA ASP A 72 5.90 -11.63 26.15
C ASP A 72 5.06 -11.98 24.90
N GLN A 73 4.14 -11.10 24.49
CA GLN A 73 3.33 -11.29 23.29
C GLN A 73 4.10 -10.93 22.01
N PRO A 74 4.07 -11.77 20.97
CA PRO A 74 4.70 -11.46 19.69
C PRO A 74 3.92 -10.38 18.94
N VAL A 75 4.63 -9.37 18.43
CA VAL A 75 4.09 -8.28 17.62
C VAL A 75 4.93 -8.15 16.36
N THR A 76 4.29 -8.36 15.21
CA THR A 76 4.92 -8.24 13.90
C THR A 76 4.51 -6.94 13.22
N THR A 77 5.48 -6.11 12.83
CA THR A 77 5.27 -4.74 12.29
C THR A 77 5.76 -4.62 10.85
N LEU A 78 5.21 -3.68 10.07
CA LEU A 78 5.78 -3.28 8.76
C LEU A 78 6.89 -2.24 8.88
N THR A 79 6.94 -1.54 10.01
CA THR A 79 8.07 -0.69 10.38
C THR A 79 9.24 -1.55 10.81
N PRO A 80 10.48 -1.12 10.55
CA PRO A 80 11.66 -1.89 10.93
C PRO A 80 11.70 -2.12 12.44
N ASN A 81 12.11 -3.32 12.82
CA ASN A 81 12.53 -3.66 14.17
C ASN A 81 14.06 -3.65 14.25
N TYR A 82 14.58 -3.66 15.46
CA TYR A 82 16.01 -3.61 15.73
C TYR A 82 16.44 -4.85 16.52
N LEU A 83 17.27 -5.68 15.91
CA LEU A 83 17.84 -6.87 16.52
C LEU A 83 19.08 -6.47 17.32
N CYS A 84 19.20 -6.97 18.55
CA CYS A 84 20.37 -6.72 19.38
C CYS A 84 21.56 -7.57 18.92
N LEU A 85 22.76 -6.99 18.90
CA LEU A 85 23.99 -7.69 18.54
C LEU A 85 24.52 -8.57 19.69
N GLN A 86 24.15 -8.24 20.93
CA GLN A 86 24.67 -8.86 22.14
C GLN A 86 23.68 -9.86 22.78
N CYS A 87 22.40 -9.81 22.41
CA CYS A 87 21.37 -10.67 22.99
C CYS A 87 20.30 -11.05 21.93
N PRO A 88 19.47 -12.08 22.18
CA PRO A 88 18.49 -12.55 21.21
C PRO A 88 17.24 -11.65 21.06
N THR A 89 17.20 -10.49 21.72
CA THR A 89 16.03 -9.62 21.77
C THR A 89 15.85 -8.83 20.47
N THR A 90 14.61 -8.80 19.98
CA THR A 90 14.17 -7.93 18.88
C THR A 90 13.32 -6.80 19.46
N LEU A 91 13.70 -5.56 19.17
CA LEU A 91 13.08 -4.34 19.67
C LEU A 91 12.27 -3.62 18.59
N ARG A 92 11.26 -2.89 19.02
CA ARG A 92 10.52 -1.93 18.18
C ARG A 92 11.27 -0.60 18.14
N PRO A 93 10.99 0.29 17.17
CA PRO A 93 11.58 1.64 17.13
C PRO A 93 11.42 2.41 18.45
N GLU A 94 10.25 2.26 19.11
CA GLU A 94 9.94 2.89 20.41
C GLU A 94 10.87 2.43 21.55
N ASP A 95 11.40 1.21 21.46
CA ASP A 95 12.17 0.53 22.51
C ASP A 95 13.67 0.47 22.19
N ILE A 96 14.11 1.15 21.12
CA ILE A 96 15.48 1.03 20.55
C ILE A 96 16.57 1.43 21.55
N ASN A 97 16.27 2.39 22.42
CA ASN A 97 17.16 2.94 23.45
C ASN A 97 17.63 1.92 24.50
N LYS A 98 17.05 0.71 24.52
CA LYS A 98 17.45 -0.34 25.48
C LYS A 98 18.74 -1.06 25.07
N HIS A 99 18.88 -1.45 23.80
CA HIS A 99 20.06 -2.17 23.24
C HIS A 99 19.94 -2.46 21.71
N GLY A 100 19.19 -1.65 20.95
CA GLY A 100 18.95 -1.92 19.52
C GLY A 100 20.19 -1.67 18.67
N ASN A 101 20.56 -2.64 17.80
CA ASN A 101 21.83 -2.60 17.08
C ASN A 101 21.74 -2.85 15.56
N VAL A 102 20.78 -3.63 15.06
CA VAL A 102 20.71 -4.00 13.62
C VAL A 102 19.28 -3.88 13.08
N GLU A 103 19.07 -3.08 12.03
CA GLU A 103 17.75 -2.88 11.42
C GLU A 103 17.27 -4.15 10.68
N SER A 104 16.03 -4.58 10.93
CA SER A 104 15.45 -5.83 10.45
C SER A 104 15.23 -5.92 8.94
N ARG A 105 15.20 -4.79 8.22
CA ARG A 105 14.91 -4.74 6.77
C ARG A 105 16.14 -4.95 5.92
N CYS A 106 17.21 -4.22 6.22
CA CYS A 106 18.41 -4.20 5.37
C CYS A 106 19.69 -4.64 6.10
N GLY A 107 19.59 -5.01 7.38
CA GLY A 107 20.69 -5.49 8.20
C GLY A 107 21.72 -4.42 8.56
N VAL A 108 21.42 -3.13 8.33
CA VAL A 108 22.35 -2.03 8.66
C VAL A 108 22.48 -1.88 10.17
N LEU A 109 23.69 -1.58 10.63
CA LEU A 109 23.97 -1.35 12.04
C LEU A 109 23.45 0.04 12.45
N TYR A 110 22.80 0.12 13.59
CA TYR A 110 22.30 1.35 14.20
C TYR A 110 22.91 1.48 15.60
N CYS A 111 23.41 2.66 15.94
CA CYS A 111 23.93 2.94 17.27
C CYS A 111 22.98 3.87 18.02
N HIS A 112 22.30 3.35 19.05
CA HIS A 112 21.37 4.12 19.86
C HIS A 112 22.03 5.26 20.66
N MET A 113 23.33 5.19 20.94
CA MET A 113 24.05 6.29 21.60
C MET A 113 24.38 7.43 20.64
N CYS A 114 24.58 7.13 19.35
CA CYS A 114 24.76 8.14 18.31
C CYS A 114 23.44 8.65 17.73
N ASP A 115 22.34 7.92 17.96
CA ASP A 115 21.07 8.09 17.26
C ASP A 115 21.22 8.10 15.73
N ASP A 116 22.11 7.24 15.22
CA ASP A 116 22.47 7.21 13.78
C ASP A 116 22.85 5.80 13.31
N LEU A 117 22.80 5.61 11.99
CA LEU A 117 23.30 4.43 11.31
C LEU A 117 24.82 4.44 11.29
N VAL A 118 25.40 3.26 11.52
CA VAL A 118 26.85 3.08 11.66
C VAL A 118 27.34 2.09 10.60
N TYR A 119 28.47 2.36 9.98
CA TYR A 119 28.98 1.62 8.82
C TYR A 119 30.33 0.96 9.10
N ASP A 120 30.43 0.15 10.15
CA ASP A 120 31.69 -0.54 10.47
C ASP A 120 32.18 -1.36 9.25
N PRO A 121 33.43 -1.18 8.77
CA PRO A 121 33.90 -1.84 7.54
C PRO A 121 33.80 -3.37 7.59
N THR A 122 34.01 -3.98 8.75
CA THR A 122 34.00 -5.44 8.91
C THR A 122 32.59 -5.99 8.83
N LEU A 123 31.66 -5.36 9.56
CA LEU A 123 30.25 -5.75 9.53
C LEU A 123 29.61 -5.40 8.18
N GLU A 124 29.90 -4.23 7.63
CA GLU A 124 29.37 -3.79 6.34
C GLU A 124 29.83 -4.71 5.20
N GLU A 125 31.09 -5.17 5.20
CA GLU A 125 31.57 -6.16 4.24
C GLU A 125 30.79 -7.50 4.36
N LEU A 126 30.51 -7.96 5.58
CA LEU A 126 29.71 -9.17 5.80
C LEU A 126 28.27 -8.99 5.31
N ARG A 127 27.68 -7.81 5.53
CA ARG A 127 26.33 -7.45 5.10
C ARG A 127 26.23 -7.44 3.58
N LEU A 128 27.09 -6.67 2.91
CA LEU A 128 27.14 -6.56 1.46
C LEU A 128 27.41 -7.91 0.80
N ARG A 129 28.32 -8.73 1.36
CA ARG A 129 28.57 -10.10 0.86
C ARG A 129 27.37 -11.02 1.02
N LYS A 130 26.67 -10.94 2.16
CA LYS A 130 25.49 -11.78 2.40
C LYS A 130 24.34 -11.38 1.47
N ILE A 131 24.11 -10.08 1.28
CA ILE A 131 23.14 -9.54 0.33
C ILE A 131 23.49 -9.99 -1.10
N GLY A 132 24.74 -9.83 -1.50
CA GLY A 132 25.13 -10.10 -2.88
C GLY A 132 25.30 -11.59 -3.22
N THR A 133 25.93 -12.37 -2.34
CA THR A 133 26.34 -13.74 -2.67
C THR A 133 25.54 -14.83 -1.95
N GLY A 134 24.71 -14.46 -0.96
CA GLY A 134 24.00 -15.39 -0.08
C GLY A 134 24.91 -16.13 0.92
N THR A 135 26.22 -15.86 0.93
CA THR A 135 27.20 -16.54 1.79
C THR A 135 28.18 -15.56 2.43
N PHE A 136 28.85 -16.00 3.51
CA PHE A 136 29.92 -15.25 4.17
C PHE A 136 31.33 -15.72 3.75
N SER A 137 31.44 -16.72 2.88
CA SER A 137 32.72 -17.34 2.50
C SER A 137 33.50 -16.51 1.46
N THR A 138 34.80 -16.32 1.69
CA THR A 138 35.76 -15.66 0.79
C THR A 138 36.17 -16.53 -0.41
N ASN A 139 36.00 -17.86 -0.31
CA ASN A 139 36.63 -18.81 -1.23
C ASN A 139 35.81 -19.17 -2.47
N ARG A 140 34.59 -18.65 -2.62
CA ARG A 140 33.89 -18.69 -3.91
C ARG A 140 34.21 -17.44 -4.72
N LYS A 141 35.44 -17.34 -5.23
CA LYS A 141 35.63 -16.69 -6.53
C LYS A 141 34.87 -17.56 -7.52
N ARG A 142 33.64 -17.17 -7.89
CA ARG A 142 32.92 -17.85 -8.97
C ARG A 142 33.84 -17.81 -10.19
N LYS A 143 34.09 -18.97 -10.80
CA LYS A 143 34.89 -19.02 -12.04
C LYS A 143 34.21 -18.11 -13.05
N HIS A 144 35.01 -17.26 -13.68
CA HIS A 144 34.56 -16.31 -14.71
C HIS A 144 33.80 -17.02 -15.87
N ASP A 145 33.99 -18.33 -16.03
CA ASP A 145 33.30 -19.16 -17.04
C ASP A 145 31.85 -19.53 -16.69
N GLU A 146 31.43 -19.44 -15.42
CA GLU A 146 30.03 -19.68 -15.00
C GLU A 146 29.13 -18.45 -15.20
N LEU A 147 29.71 -17.25 -15.40
CA LEU A 147 28.98 -15.99 -15.61
C LEU A 147 28.31 -15.88 -16.99
N PHE A 148 28.71 -16.73 -17.95
CA PHE A 148 28.23 -16.67 -19.33
C PHE A 148 27.56 -17.96 -19.81
N SER A 149 27.44 -18.96 -18.94
CA SER A 149 26.92 -20.28 -19.29
C SER A 149 25.59 -20.52 -18.60
N THR A 150 24.52 -20.11 -19.27
CA THR A 150 23.06 -20.36 -19.05
C THR A 150 22.25 -19.09 -18.76
N ASP A 151 21.21 -18.86 -19.58
CA ASP A 151 20.24 -17.77 -19.40
C ASP A 151 19.54 -17.83 -18.03
N ALA A 152 19.42 -19.01 -17.43
CA ALA A 152 18.85 -19.22 -16.10
C ALA A 152 19.59 -18.50 -14.94
N LEU A 153 20.87 -18.10 -15.12
CA LEU A 153 21.65 -17.41 -14.08
C LEU A 153 21.44 -15.90 -14.08
N LYS A 154 21.04 -15.30 -15.21
CA LYS A 154 20.69 -13.87 -15.28
C LYS A 154 19.41 -13.57 -14.52
N ASP A 155 18.52 -14.56 -14.45
CA ASP A 155 17.25 -14.48 -13.74
C ASP A 155 17.34 -14.94 -12.27
N ASP A 156 18.53 -15.34 -11.76
CA ASP A 156 18.70 -15.65 -10.33
C ASP A 156 18.54 -14.35 -9.52
N PRO A 157 17.55 -14.25 -8.61
CA PRO A 157 17.32 -13.04 -7.82
C PRO A 157 18.55 -12.57 -7.04
N ARG A 158 19.45 -13.51 -6.68
CA ARG A 158 20.71 -13.20 -5.97
C ARG A 158 21.75 -12.59 -6.90
N TYR A 159 21.77 -13.00 -8.17
CA TYR A 159 22.64 -12.41 -9.19
C TYR A 159 22.20 -10.98 -9.52
N ILE A 160 20.90 -10.77 -9.70
CA ILE A 160 20.32 -9.44 -9.91
C ILE A 160 20.62 -8.55 -8.68
N ALA A 161 20.31 -9.00 -7.47
CA ALA A 161 20.56 -8.20 -6.25
C ALA A 161 22.04 -7.83 -6.01
N SER A 162 23.00 -8.67 -6.43
CA SER A 162 24.43 -8.36 -6.30
C SER A 162 24.97 -7.40 -7.36
N ASN A 163 24.32 -7.33 -8.52
CA ASN A 163 24.83 -6.60 -9.68
C ASN A 163 23.93 -5.42 -10.09
N THR A 164 22.78 -5.25 -9.44
CA THR A 164 21.93 -4.07 -9.56
C THR A 164 22.43 -2.99 -8.60
N THR A 165 22.68 -1.79 -9.11
CA THR A 165 22.94 -0.61 -8.27
C THR A 165 21.69 -0.31 -7.44
N LEU A 166 21.85 -0.14 -6.13
CA LEU A 166 20.76 0.35 -5.28
C LEU A 166 20.18 1.61 -5.92
N ALA A 167 18.85 1.60 -6.11
CA ALA A 167 18.13 2.78 -6.58
C ALA A 167 18.51 3.96 -5.68
N SER A 168 18.93 5.05 -6.30
CA SER A 168 19.22 6.30 -5.61
C SER A 168 18.06 6.67 -4.70
N CYS A 169 18.32 7.27 -3.54
CA CYS A 169 17.25 7.81 -2.70
C CYS A 169 16.38 8.85 -3.44
N ARG A 170 16.84 9.35 -4.59
CA ARG A 170 16.11 10.24 -5.50
C ARG A 170 15.15 9.51 -6.44
N ALA A 171 15.35 8.22 -6.69
CA ALA A 171 14.45 7.37 -7.49
C ALA A 171 13.27 6.84 -6.66
N SER A 172 12.66 7.72 -5.85
CA SER A 172 11.53 7.40 -4.97
C SER A 172 10.17 7.50 -5.67
N GLY A 173 10.15 7.84 -6.96
CA GLY A 173 8.94 8.12 -7.74
C GLY A 173 8.31 9.48 -7.41
N LEU A 174 8.99 10.36 -6.68
CA LEU A 174 8.50 11.71 -6.34
C LEU A 174 8.58 12.63 -7.55
N ARG A 175 7.61 12.48 -8.46
CA ARG A 175 7.55 13.19 -9.74
C ARG A 175 6.11 13.60 -10.02
N GLY A 176 5.90 14.85 -10.43
CA GLY A 176 4.56 15.35 -10.80
C GLY A 176 4.17 14.93 -12.22
N ILE A 177 2.89 15.02 -12.57
CA ILE A 177 2.38 14.77 -13.93
C ILE A 177 1.82 16.06 -14.51
N TYR A 178 2.28 16.49 -15.69
CA TYR A 178 1.79 17.71 -16.32
C TYR A 178 0.30 17.61 -16.64
N ASN A 179 -0.39 18.74 -16.46
CA ASN A 179 -1.76 18.88 -16.89
C ASN A 179 -1.81 19.13 -18.40
N ALA A 180 -2.49 18.25 -19.14
CA ALA A 180 -2.64 18.36 -20.59
C ALA A 180 -3.97 19.03 -20.99
N GLY A 181 -4.55 19.85 -20.10
CA GLY A 181 -5.79 20.60 -20.31
C GLY A 181 -6.70 20.48 -19.10
N ALA A 182 -7.46 19.39 -19.04
CA ALA A 182 -8.37 19.05 -17.94
C ALA A 182 -8.05 17.66 -17.36
N THR A 183 -6.76 17.29 -17.28
CA THR A 183 -6.35 15.92 -16.91
C THR A 183 -6.08 15.72 -15.42
N CYS A 184 -6.39 16.71 -14.58
CA CYS A 184 -6.11 16.65 -13.15
C CYS A 184 -6.83 15.47 -12.46
N TYR A 185 -8.04 15.11 -12.89
CA TYR A 185 -8.78 13.93 -12.40
C TYR A 185 -8.05 12.60 -12.72
N GLN A 186 -7.29 12.54 -13.83
CA GLN A 186 -6.46 11.39 -14.17
C GLN A 186 -5.18 11.39 -13.35
N ASN A 187 -4.51 12.55 -13.28
CA ASN A 187 -3.24 12.72 -12.59
C ASN A 187 -3.32 12.26 -11.14
N VAL A 188 -4.37 12.62 -10.39
CA VAL A 188 -4.54 12.22 -8.99
C VAL A 188 -4.72 10.70 -8.78
N ILE A 189 -5.36 10.02 -9.72
CA ILE A 189 -5.53 8.57 -9.67
C ILE A 189 -4.23 7.88 -10.06
N LEU A 190 -3.55 8.36 -11.12
CA LEU A 190 -2.25 7.84 -11.53
C LEU A 190 -1.22 7.95 -10.40
N GLN A 191 -1.14 9.11 -9.73
CA GLN A 191 -0.26 9.28 -8.56
C GLN A 191 -0.62 8.31 -7.42
N SER A 192 -1.91 8.11 -7.16
CA SER A 192 -2.35 7.12 -6.15
C SER A 192 -1.95 5.69 -6.52
N PHE A 193 -1.92 5.35 -7.82
CA PHE A 193 -1.50 4.04 -8.32
C PHE A 193 0.03 3.89 -8.29
N LEU A 194 0.77 4.92 -8.69
CA LEU A 194 2.24 4.93 -8.72
C LEU A 194 2.84 4.77 -7.32
N HIS A 195 2.21 5.37 -6.32
CA HIS A 195 2.62 5.24 -4.92
C HIS A 195 2.00 4.03 -4.19
N ASN A 196 1.22 3.19 -4.88
CA ASN A 196 0.76 1.93 -4.34
C ASN A 196 1.87 0.87 -4.46
N PRO A 197 2.42 0.35 -3.35
CA PRO A 197 3.54 -0.58 -3.39
C PRO A 197 3.20 -1.92 -4.06
N LEU A 198 1.94 -2.36 -4.04
CA LEU A 198 1.53 -3.62 -4.67
C LEU A 198 1.57 -3.50 -6.20
N LEU A 199 1.05 -2.39 -6.73
CA LEU A 199 1.12 -2.11 -8.17
C LEU A 199 2.56 -1.85 -8.60
N ARG A 200 3.30 -1.04 -7.85
CA ARG A 200 4.72 -0.77 -8.12
C ARG A 200 5.52 -2.07 -8.22
N ASN A 201 5.36 -2.97 -7.25
CA ASN A 201 6.08 -4.23 -7.25
C ASN A 201 5.66 -5.11 -8.43
N PHE A 202 4.38 -5.13 -8.80
CA PHE A 202 3.90 -5.88 -9.97
C PHE A 202 4.54 -5.41 -11.27
N TYR A 203 4.53 -4.10 -11.56
CA TYR A 203 5.08 -3.60 -12.83
C TYR A 203 6.62 -3.68 -12.85
N LEU A 204 7.30 -3.34 -11.75
CA LEU A 204 8.76 -3.42 -11.68
C LEU A 204 9.30 -4.86 -11.58
N SER A 205 8.43 -5.87 -11.47
CA SER A 205 8.80 -7.29 -11.50
C SER A 205 8.38 -7.99 -12.80
N ASP A 206 8.27 -7.24 -13.91
CA ASP A 206 7.81 -7.74 -15.21
C ASP A 206 6.44 -8.44 -15.14
N GLY A 207 5.54 -7.96 -14.27
CA GLY A 207 4.20 -8.51 -14.10
C GLY A 207 3.33 -8.34 -15.35
N HIS A 208 3.56 -7.29 -16.13
CA HIS A 208 3.02 -7.12 -17.46
C HIS A 208 4.17 -6.95 -18.46
N GLN A 209 4.42 -7.96 -19.28
CA GLN A 209 5.55 -7.94 -20.22
C GLN A 209 5.15 -7.22 -21.52
N SER A 210 5.49 -5.94 -21.60
CA SER A 210 5.19 -5.07 -22.74
C SER A 210 5.75 -5.60 -24.07
N SER A 211 6.87 -6.33 -24.03
CA SER A 211 7.48 -6.96 -25.22
C SER A 211 6.69 -8.14 -25.78
N LEU A 212 5.87 -8.80 -24.95
CA LEU A 212 5.02 -9.92 -25.33
C LEU A 212 3.55 -9.51 -25.51
N CYS A 213 3.23 -8.22 -25.33
CA CYS A 213 1.87 -7.73 -25.46
C CYS A 213 1.53 -7.48 -26.94
N GLU A 214 0.55 -8.21 -27.46
CA GLU A 214 0.07 -8.04 -28.84
C GLU A 214 -0.98 -6.94 -28.99
N SER A 215 -1.48 -6.38 -27.89
CA SER A 215 -2.56 -5.38 -27.94
C SER A 215 -2.01 -4.01 -28.37
N PRO A 216 -2.48 -3.45 -29.50
CA PRO A 216 -2.16 -2.07 -29.84
C PRO A 216 -2.76 -1.14 -28.77
N TYR A 217 -1.98 -0.16 -28.31
CA TYR A 217 -2.37 0.83 -27.29
C TYR A 217 -2.78 0.22 -25.94
N CYS A 218 -2.09 -0.83 -25.48
CA CYS A 218 -2.33 -1.45 -24.18
C CYS A 218 -2.10 -0.47 -23.01
N LEU A 219 -3.13 -0.22 -22.20
CA LEU A 219 -3.02 0.64 -21.03
C LEU A 219 -2.10 0.06 -19.96
N SER A 220 -1.98 -1.27 -19.88
CA SER A 220 -1.06 -1.93 -18.95
C SER A 220 0.41 -1.74 -19.37
N CYS A 221 0.72 -1.76 -20.67
CA CYS A 221 2.05 -1.37 -21.18
C CYS A 221 2.35 0.10 -20.86
N ALA A 222 1.37 0.99 -21.05
CA ALA A 222 1.56 2.39 -20.70
C ALA A 222 1.79 2.58 -19.19
N MET A 223 1.14 1.80 -18.33
CA MET A 223 1.43 1.82 -16.88
C MET A 223 2.83 1.30 -16.58
N ASP A 224 3.25 0.19 -17.21
CA ASP A 224 4.61 -0.36 -17.10
C ASP A 224 5.68 0.70 -17.45
N ASP A 225 5.52 1.38 -18.60
CA ASP A 225 6.38 2.50 -19.02
C ASP A 225 6.44 3.60 -17.95
N VAL A 226 5.29 3.98 -17.38
CA VAL A 226 5.24 5.05 -16.35
C VAL A 226 5.97 4.61 -15.08
N PHE A 227 5.78 3.37 -14.63
CA PHE A 227 6.50 2.85 -13.45
C PHE A 227 8.02 2.83 -13.70
N GLN A 228 8.46 2.38 -14.88
CA GLN A 228 9.88 2.40 -15.24
C GLN A 228 10.43 3.83 -15.30
N GLU A 229 9.70 4.79 -15.85
CA GLU A 229 10.10 6.21 -15.92
C GLU A 229 10.14 6.92 -14.56
N PHE A 230 9.24 6.55 -13.63
CA PHE A 230 9.19 7.15 -12.30
C PHE A 230 10.26 6.57 -11.36
N TYR A 231 10.58 5.28 -11.51
CA TYR A 231 11.46 4.56 -10.59
C TYR A 231 12.83 4.18 -11.19
N GLY A 232 13.03 4.36 -12.50
CA GLY A 232 14.27 3.99 -13.20
C GLY A 232 15.33 5.09 -13.26
N GLY A 233 14.95 6.37 -13.12
CA GLY A 233 15.88 7.50 -13.26
C GLY A 233 15.78 8.53 -12.14
N ASP A 234 16.89 9.22 -11.86
CA ASP A 234 17.00 10.30 -10.87
C ASP A 234 16.45 11.63 -11.43
N THR A 235 15.17 11.65 -11.82
CA THR A 235 14.51 12.84 -12.38
C THR A 235 13.31 13.27 -11.54
N THR A 236 13.25 14.56 -11.23
CA THR A 236 12.11 15.20 -10.55
C THR A 236 11.30 16.09 -11.47
N ASN A 237 11.69 16.20 -12.75
CA ASN A 237 10.94 16.98 -13.75
C ASN A 237 9.55 16.40 -13.94
N GLY A 238 8.54 17.22 -14.24
CA GLY A 238 7.20 16.69 -14.53
C GLY A 238 7.21 15.61 -15.62
N TYR A 239 6.30 14.65 -15.50
CA TYR A 239 6.07 13.60 -16.47
C TYR A 239 4.87 13.96 -17.36
N THR A 240 4.95 13.62 -18.64
CA THR A 240 3.83 13.79 -19.57
C THR A 240 3.23 12.41 -19.85
N ALA A 241 2.03 12.16 -19.35
CA ALA A 241 1.35 10.87 -19.48
C ALA A 241 0.71 10.66 -20.87
N ALA A 242 1.49 10.89 -21.93
CA ALA A 242 1.01 10.85 -23.31
C ALA A 242 0.48 9.46 -23.73
N ASN A 243 1.18 8.38 -23.35
CA ASN A 243 0.76 7.02 -23.67
C ASN A 243 -0.52 6.61 -22.92
N ILE A 244 -0.66 7.02 -21.66
CA ILE A 244 -1.89 6.81 -20.89
C ILE A 244 -3.05 7.57 -21.52
N LEU A 245 -2.84 8.83 -21.90
CA LEU A 245 -3.84 9.65 -22.57
C LEU A 245 -4.23 9.05 -23.93
N SER A 246 -3.29 8.61 -24.76
CA SER A 246 -3.61 8.01 -26.05
C SER A 246 -4.38 6.69 -25.89
N SER A 247 -3.94 5.80 -24.99
CA SER A 247 -4.65 4.56 -24.66
C SER A 247 -6.05 4.81 -24.11
N PHE A 248 -6.21 5.84 -23.27
CA PHE A 248 -7.50 6.26 -22.75
C PHE A 248 -8.42 6.76 -23.87
N TRP A 249 -7.91 7.60 -24.77
CA TRP A 249 -8.67 8.20 -25.86
C TRP A 249 -9.08 7.21 -26.95
N ILE A 250 -8.26 6.18 -27.19
CA ILE A 250 -8.51 5.15 -28.20
C ILE A 250 -9.43 4.05 -27.65
N SER A 251 -9.66 3.98 -26.34
CA SER A 251 -10.53 2.96 -25.75
C SER A 251 -11.96 3.04 -26.29
N GLU A 252 -12.41 1.99 -26.98
CA GLU A 252 -13.75 1.90 -27.57
C GLU A 252 -14.82 1.45 -26.57
N LYS A 253 -14.51 1.39 -25.26
CA LYS A 253 -15.48 0.94 -24.27
C LYS A 253 -16.65 1.90 -24.14
N LYS A 254 -17.80 1.48 -24.65
CA LYS A 254 -19.08 2.20 -24.56
C LYS A 254 -19.44 2.67 -23.15
N ALA A 255 -19.04 1.91 -22.11
CA ALA A 255 -19.29 2.26 -20.71
C ALA A 255 -18.57 3.55 -20.27
N PHE A 256 -17.51 3.95 -20.97
CA PHE A 256 -16.65 5.07 -20.60
C PHE A 256 -16.43 6.07 -21.75
N ALA A 257 -17.22 5.94 -22.83
CA ALA A 257 -17.16 6.86 -23.98
C ALA A 257 -17.40 8.33 -23.57
N ASN A 258 -18.15 8.55 -22.48
CA ASN A 258 -18.39 9.89 -21.92
C ASN A 258 -17.18 10.46 -21.16
N LEU A 259 -16.26 9.62 -20.70
CA LEU A 259 -15.03 10.06 -20.02
C LEU A 259 -13.96 10.53 -21.02
N VAL A 260 -13.96 9.98 -22.24
CA VAL A 260 -13.02 10.35 -23.31
C VAL A 260 -13.40 11.71 -23.89
N THR A 261 -13.03 12.77 -23.17
CA THR A 261 -13.30 14.15 -23.56
C THR A 261 -12.11 15.04 -23.20
N THR A 262 -12.05 16.25 -23.77
CA THR A 262 -11.14 17.31 -23.31
C THR A 262 -11.65 18.04 -22.06
N LYS A 263 -12.75 17.58 -21.46
CA LYS A 263 -13.45 18.26 -20.36
C LYS A 263 -13.07 17.65 -19.02
N GLU A 264 -13.39 18.38 -17.96
CA GLU A 264 -13.31 17.92 -16.58
C GLU A 264 -14.28 16.74 -16.37
N GLN A 265 -13.84 15.73 -15.62
CA GLN A 265 -14.57 14.49 -15.34
C GLN A 265 -14.32 14.04 -13.89
N ASP A 266 -15.10 13.07 -13.42
CA ASP A 266 -14.99 12.55 -12.06
C ASP A 266 -13.80 11.60 -11.90
N ALA A 267 -12.95 11.86 -10.89
CA ALA A 267 -11.78 11.02 -10.59
C ALA A 267 -12.15 9.58 -10.17
N HIS A 268 -13.32 9.36 -9.55
CA HIS A 268 -13.81 8.03 -9.18
C HIS A 268 -14.20 7.23 -10.42
N GLU A 269 -14.88 7.85 -11.38
CA GLU A 269 -15.23 7.18 -12.65
C GLU A 269 -13.96 6.79 -13.43
N PHE A 270 -12.94 7.66 -13.44
CA PHE A 270 -11.65 7.31 -14.02
C PHE A 270 -10.92 6.20 -13.26
N PHE A 271 -10.99 6.18 -11.93
CA PHE A 271 -10.45 5.07 -11.13
C PHE A 271 -11.12 3.74 -11.49
N GLN A 272 -12.45 3.72 -11.61
CA GLN A 272 -13.18 2.51 -12.02
C GLN A 272 -12.83 2.07 -13.44
N PHE A 273 -12.73 3.04 -14.38
CA PHE A 273 -12.26 2.79 -15.74
C PHE A 273 -10.87 2.13 -15.75
N LEU A 274 -9.90 2.75 -15.07
CA LEU A 274 -8.52 2.30 -15.06
C LEU A 274 -8.41 0.90 -14.43
N ALA A 275 -9.10 0.65 -13.33
CA ALA A 275 -9.13 -0.66 -12.70
C ALA A 275 -9.72 -1.75 -13.63
N GLU A 276 -10.82 -1.46 -14.32
CA GLU A 276 -11.45 -2.41 -15.25
C GLU A 276 -10.58 -2.68 -16.48
N GLU A 277 -9.96 -1.65 -17.06
CA GLU A 277 -8.99 -1.83 -18.16
C GLU A 277 -7.80 -2.70 -17.73
N LEU A 278 -7.20 -2.39 -16.59
CA LEU A 278 -6.06 -3.15 -16.10
C LEU A 278 -6.43 -4.57 -15.69
N HIS A 279 -7.65 -4.81 -15.21
CA HIS A 279 -8.18 -6.15 -15.00
C HIS A 279 -8.31 -6.90 -16.31
N GLU A 280 -8.86 -6.29 -17.35
CA GLU A 280 -9.02 -6.94 -18.65
C GLU A 280 -7.68 -7.31 -19.29
N ARG A 281 -6.67 -6.43 -19.16
CA ARG A 281 -5.34 -6.66 -19.76
C ARG A 281 -4.44 -7.60 -18.97
N ASN A 282 -4.59 -7.66 -17.63
CA ASN A 282 -3.74 -8.48 -16.76
C ASN A 282 -4.47 -9.70 -16.17
N GLY A 283 -5.74 -9.88 -16.51
CA GLY A 283 -6.61 -10.91 -15.97
C GLY A 283 -7.23 -11.79 -17.04
N ASP A 284 -8.36 -12.37 -16.70
CA ASP A 284 -9.14 -13.26 -17.56
C ASP A 284 -10.13 -12.52 -18.47
N GLY A 285 -10.17 -11.18 -18.41
CA GLY A 285 -11.10 -10.35 -19.18
C GLY A 285 -12.57 -10.52 -18.80
N LYS A 286 -12.89 -11.29 -17.75
CA LYS A 286 -14.27 -11.58 -17.35
C LYS A 286 -14.72 -10.64 -16.25
N LYS A 287 -15.89 -10.04 -16.41
CA LYS A 287 -16.54 -9.32 -15.31
C LYS A 287 -16.98 -10.31 -14.24
N PRO A 288 -16.76 -10.04 -12.95
CA PRO A 288 -17.31 -10.88 -11.89
C PRO A 288 -18.84 -10.89 -12.00
N GLU A 289 -19.41 -12.04 -12.37
CA GLU A 289 -20.87 -12.19 -12.47
C GLU A 289 -21.54 -11.99 -11.09
N HIS A 290 -22.71 -11.36 -11.08
CA HIS A 290 -23.48 -11.15 -9.85
C HIS A 290 -23.83 -12.51 -9.21
N GLY A 291 -23.23 -12.80 -8.06
CA GLY A 291 -23.48 -14.03 -7.31
C GLY A 291 -22.52 -15.20 -7.62
N SER A 292 -21.54 -15.03 -8.51
CA SER A 292 -20.45 -16.01 -8.65
C SER A 292 -19.29 -15.66 -7.71
N GLU A 293 -18.64 -16.66 -7.14
CA GLU A 293 -17.37 -16.47 -6.41
C GLU A 293 -16.21 -16.28 -7.40
N HIS A 294 -16.36 -15.41 -8.41
CA HIS A 294 -15.32 -15.16 -9.41
C HIS A 294 -13.98 -14.91 -8.73
N SER A 295 -12.99 -15.73 -9.09
CA SER A 295 -11.66 -15.75 -8.48
C SER A 295 -10.62 -15.39 -9.54
N CYS A 296 -10.66 -14.15 -10.02
CA CYS A 296 -9.59 -13.64 -10.85
C CYS A 296 -8.34 -13.41 -9.98
N THR A 297 -7.18 -13.79 -10.49
CA THR A 297 -5.89 -13.61 -9.82
C THR A 297 -5.09 -12.44 -10.37
N CYS A 298 -5.71 -11.55 -11.16
CA CYS A 298 -5.01 -10.38 -11.69
C CYS A 298 -4.62 -9.41 -10.57
N VAL A 299 -3.62 -8.57 -10.86
CA VAL A 299 -3.09 -7.58 -9.89
C VAL A 299 -4.19 -6.68 -9.33
N ILE A 300 -5.18 -6.29 -10.15
CA ILE A 300 -6.27 -5.42 -9.72
C ILE A 300 -7.20 -6.13 -8.73
N HIS A 301 -7.60 -7.37 -9.01
CA HIS A 301 -8.45 -8.15 -8.11
C HIS A 301 -7.74 -8.49 -6.80
N GLN A 302 -6.45 -8.79 -6.84
CA GLN A 302 -5.66 -9.02 -5.63
C GLN A 302 -5.39 -7.75 -4.82
N THR A 303 -5.36 -6.59 -5.47
CA THR A 303 -5.06 -5.30 -4.81
C THR A 303 -6.33 -4.67 -4.25
N PHE A 304 -7.34 -4.42 -5.07
CA PHE A 304 -8.46 -3.54 -4.72
C PHE A 304 -9.79 -4.25 -4.46
N TYR A 305 -9.97 -5.50 -4.89
CA TYR A 305 -11.28 -6.15 -4.79
C TYR A 305 -11.51 -6.84 -3.45
N GLY A 306 -12.64 -6.52 -2.82
CA GLY A 306 -13.17 -7.23 -1.67
C GLY A 306 -14.47 -7.95 -2.00
N LYS A 307 -15.10 -8.56 -0.98
CA LYS A 307 -16.42 -9.20 -1.09
C LYS A 307 -17.34 -8.70 0.03
N LEU A 308 -18.52 -8.20 -0.34
CA LEU A 308 -19.62 -7.91 0.56
C LEU A 308 -20.53 -9.14 0.69
N GLN A 309 -21.17 -9.29 1.84
CA GLN A 309 -22.19 -10.29 2.11
C GLN A 309 -23.44 -9.61 2.67
N SER A 310 -24.50 -9.64 1.87
CA SER A 310 -25.85 -9.20 2.24
C SER A 310 -26.61 -10.38 2.82
N THR A 311 -26.97 -10.28 4.10
CA THR A 311 -27.75 -11.28 4.82
C THR A 311 -29.18 -10.80 4.98
N THR A 312 -30.14 -11.49 4.37
CA THR A 312 -31.57 -11.17 4.46
C THR A 312 -32.28 -12.23 5.30
N THR A 313 -32.87 -11.81 6.42
CA THR A 313 -33.60 -12.65 7.37
C THR A 313 -35.09 -12.33 7.33
N CYS A 314 -35.90 -13.30 6.90
CA CYS A 314 -37.37 -13.18 6.92
C CYS A 314 -37.88 -13.02 8.35
N GLN A 315 -38.75 -12.05 8.62
CA GLN A 315 -39.29 -11.82 9.97
C GLN A 315 -40.41 -12.80 10.36
N GLN A 316 -40.94 -13.58 9.41
CA GLN A 316 -42.00 -14.57 9.68
C GLN A 316 -41.45 -15.97 9.93
N CYS A 317 -40.66 -16.51 8.99
CA CYS A 317 -40.14 -17.87 9.06
C CYS A 317 -38.69 -17.97 9.54
N TYR A 318 -38.05 -16.81 9.81
CA TYR A 318 -36.64 -16.70 10.22
C TYR A 318 -35.65 -17.35 9.24
N GLY A 319 -36.08 -17.63 8.01
CA GLY A 319 -35.21 -18.09 6.94
C GLY A 319 -34.17 -17.02 6.58
N VAL A 320 -32.90 -17.43 6.54
CA VAL A 320 -31.76 -16.57 6.22
C VAL A 320 -31.29 -16.87 4.80
N THR A 321 -31.00 -15.82 4.05
CA THR A 321 -30.38 -15.90 2.72
C THR A 321 -29.15 -15.03 2.67
N HIS A 322 -28.08 -15.54 2.05
CA HIS A 322 -26.82 -14.84 1.88
C HIS A 322 -26.58 -14.58 0.40
N GLN A 323 -26.26 -13.34 0.06
CA GLN A 323 -25.83 -12.94 -1.26
C GLN A 323 -24.44 -12.33 -1.14
N VAL A 324 -23.49 -12.82 -1.94
CA VAL A 324 -22.11 -12.33 -1.96
C VAL A 324 -21.88 -11.56 -3.26
N GLN A 325 -21.27 -10.39 -3.15
CA GLN A 325 -20.95 -9.53 -4.29
C GLN A 325 -19.55 -8.95 -4.12
N SER A 326 -18.76 -8.96 -5.19
CA SER A 326 -17.45 -8.31 -5.23
C SER A 326 -17.61 -6.78 -5.30
N PHE A 327 -16.68 -6.06 -4.68
CA PHE A 327 -16.63 -4.59 -4.75
C PHE A 327 -15.21 -4.13 -5.02
N LEU A 328 -15.06 -3.03 -5.77
CA LEU A 328 -13.79 -2.33 -6.00
C LEU A 328 -13.57 -1.21 -4.96
N ASP A 329 -14.65 -0.56 -4.54
CA ASP A 329 -14.65 0.53 -3.58
C ASP A 329 -15.90 0.52 -2.69
N LEU A 330 -15.81 1.21 -1.54
CA LEU A 330 -16.94 1.47 -0.65
C LEU A 330 -17.41 2.91 -0.81
N SER A 331 -18.63 3.11 -1.29
CA SER A 331 -19.17 4.45 -1.55
C SER A 331 -20.10 4.90 -0.41
N LEU A 332 -19.61 5.79 0.47
CA LEU A 332 -20.29 6.19 1.70
C LEU A 332 -21.05 7.52 1.56
N GLY A 333 -22.31 7.54 2.02
CA GLY A 333 -23.14 8.75 2.02
C GLY A 333 -22.77 9.72 3.15
N VAL A 334 -22.56 11.00 2.82
CA VAL A 334 -22.17 12.03 3.80
C VAL A 334 -23.38 12.78 4.38
N ASP A 335 -24.47 12.93 3.61
CA ASP A 335 -25.61 13.79 3.99
C ASP A 335 -26.65 13.13 4.90
N ASN A 336 -26.79 11.80 4.86
CA ASN A 336 -27.79 11.04 5.64
C ASN A 336 -27.61 11.24 7.16
N LEU A 337 -26.36 11.34 7.60
CA LEU A 337 -25.98 11.52 9.01
C LEU A 337 -26.30 12.92 9.55
N ARG A 338 -26.27 13.94 8.68
CA ARG A 338 -26.60 15.32 9.06
C ARG A 338 -28.09 15.52 9.30
N LYS A 339 -28.94 14.96 8.42
CA LYS A 339 -30.41 15.04 8.55
C LYS A 339 -30.87 14.35 9.84
N SER A 340 -30.35 13.15 10.12
CA SER A 340 -30.67 12.40 11.36
C SER A 340 -30.28 13.14 12.64
N LYS A 341 -29.16 13.89 12.66
CA LYS A 341 -28.76 14.71 13.82
C LYS A 341 -29.62 15.98 13.98
N LYS A 342 -30.10 16.57 12.89
CA LYS A 342 -30.96 17.76 12.92
C LYS A 342 -32.36 17.46 13.46
N ASP A 343 -32.90 16.28 13.15
CA ASP A 343 -34.21 15.83 13.65
C ASP A 343 -34.22 15.42 15.13
N LYS A 344 -33.05 15.09 15.72
CA LYS A 344 -32.94 14.67 17.13
C LYS A 344 -32.70 15.82 18.12
N GLY A 345 -32.91 17.07 17.72
CA GLY A 345 -32.93 18.22 18.65
C GLY A 345 -31.62 18.49 19.40
N ALA A 346 -30.48 18.00 18.93
CA ALA A 346 -29.18 18.26 19.54
C ALA A 346 -28.73 19.73 19.28
N ALA A 347 -29.26 20.65 20.09
CA ALA A 347 -28.76 22.00 20.21
C ALA A 347 -27.44 21.98 21.00
N GLY A 348 -26.31 22.02 20.29
CA GLY A 348 -25.00 22.17 20.93
C GLY A 348 -23.83 21.68 20.09
N GLY A 349 -23.23 22.58 19.31
CA GLY A 349 -21.97 22.36 18.59
C GLY A 349 -22.08 21.48 17.34
N ALA A 350 -21.50 21.93 16.23
CA ALA A 350 -21.36 21.11 15.03
C ALA A 350 -20.38 19.95 15.32
N ALA A 351 -20.87 18.86 15.91
CA ALA A 351 -20.09 17.65 16.09
C ALA A 351 -19.57 17.20 14.73
N LYS A 352 -18.25 17.24 14.56
CA LYS A 352 -17.58 16.89 13.30
C LYS A 352 -17.95 15.47 12.90
N LEU A 353 -18.23 15.28 11.61
CA LEU A 353 -18.56 13.97 11.06
C LEU A 353 -17.27 13.18 10.89
N THR A 354 -17.25 11.91 11.29
CA THR A 354 -16.06 11.05 11.16
C THR A 354 -16.30 9.95 10.14
N LEU A 355 -15.23 9.44 9.53
CA LEU A 355 -15.29 8.30 8.61
C LEU A 355 -15.91 7.06 9.29
N GLN A 356 -15.59 6.84 10.57
CA GLN A 356 -16.17 5.78 11.38
C GLN A 356 -17.70 5.89 11.44
N GLN A 357 -18.24 7.10 11.64
CA GLN A 357 -19.69 7.32 11.65
C GLN A 357 -20.33 6.98 10.30
N CYS A 358 -19.66 7.29 9.18
CA CYS A 358 -20.12 6.93 7.84
C CYS A 358 -20.14 5.40 7.63
N LEU A 359 -19.11 4.70 8.09
CA LEU A 359 -19.03 3.23 8.02
C LEU A 359 -20.05 2.55 8.95
N ASP A 360 -20.27 3.09 10.15
CA ASP A 360 -21.26 2.58 11.11
C ASP A 360 -22.68 2.69 10.56
N GLU A 361 -23.00 3.81 9.91
CA GLU A 361 -24.30 4.01 9.26
C GLU A 361 -24.57 2.95 8.19
N GLU A 362 -23.57 2.64 7.36
CA GLU A 362 -23.71 1.74 6.21
C GLU A 362 -23.63 0.25 6.58
N TYR A 363 -22.74 -0.13 7.51
CA TYR A 363 -22.38 -1.54 7.76
C TYR A 363 -22.71 -2.09 9.15
N ILE A 364 -23.18 -1.26 10.09
CA ILE A 364 -23.65 -1.75 11.40
C ILE A 364 -25.18 -1.77 11.45
N LYS A 365 -25.82 -0.82 10.77
CA LYS A 365 -27.28 -0.76 10.72
C LYS A 365 -27.83 -1.83 9.79
N SER A 366 -29.08 -2.16 10.02
CA SER A 366 -29.82 -3.13 9.23
C SER A 366 -31.11 -2.51 8.76
N ASP A 367 -31.46 -2.75 7.52
CA ASP A 367 -32.63 -2.17 6.91
C ASP A 367 -33.82 -3.13 7.00
N LYS A 368 -35.00 -2.55 7.19
CA LYS A 368 -36.25 -3.27 6.98
C LYS A 368 -36.56 -3.20 5.49
N CYS A 369 -36.79 -4.34 4.86
CA CYS A 369 -37.09 -4.41 3.44
C CYS A 369 -38.20 -5.41 3.14
N GLU A 370 -38.86 -5.24 2.00
CA GLU A 370 -39.70 -6.28 1.41
C GLU A 370 -38.84 -7.30 0.69
N TYR A 371 -39.16 -8.58 0.88
CA TYR A 371 -38.43 -9.69 0.28
C TYR A 371 -39.39 -10.83 -0.07
N ARG A 372 -39.30 -11.35 -1.29
CA ARG A 372 -40.05 -12.54 -1.70
C ARG A 372 -39.38 -13.78 -1.11
N CYS A 373 -39.96 -14.29 -0.02
CA CYS A 373 -39.38 -15.40 0.71
C CYS A 373 -39.73 -16.74 0.07
N HIS A 374 -38.72 -17.50 -0.39
CA HIS A 374 -38.90 -18.85 -0.93
C HIS A 374 -39.60 -19.82 0.04
N LYS A 375 -39.34 -19.72 1.35
CA LYS A 375 -39.98 -20.60 2.35
C LYS A 375 -41.44 -20.24 2.63
N CYS A 376 -41.82 -18.97 2.48
CA CYS A 376 -43.20 -18.52 2.69
C CYS A 376 -44.00 -18.44 1.39
N ASP A 377 -43.32 -18.60 0.25
CA ASP A 377 -43.82 -18.43 -1.12
C ASP A 377 -44.58 -17.12 -1.39
N THR A 378 -44.14 -16.03 -0.76
CA THR A 378 -44.80 -14.73 -0.85
C THR A 378 -43.91 -13.59 -0.35
N THR A 379 -44.30 -12.35 -0.63
CA THR A 379 -43.61 -11.16 -0.13
C THR A 379 -43.81 -11.02 1.37
N ARG A 380 -42.70 -10.86 2.10
CA ARG A 380 -42.65 -10.70 3.55
C ARG A 380 -41.72 -9.55 3.91
N MET A 381 -41.98 -9.00 5.09
CA MET A 381 -41.00 -8.14 5.77
C MET A 381 -39.77 -8.98 6.13
N ALA A 382 -38.60 -8.45 5.79
CA ALA A 382 -37.31 -9.01 6.12
C ALA A 382 -36.40 -7.94 6.71
N ARG A 383 -35.36 -8.39 7.40
CA ARG A 383 -34.26 -7.56 7.87
C ARG A 383 -33.04 -7.89 7.01
N ARG A 384 -32.50 -6.89 6.32
CA ARG A 384 -31.29 -7.01 5.53
C ARG A 384 -30.13 -6.35 6.26
N HIS A 385 -28.98 -7.02 6.28
CA HIS A 385 -27.76 -6.50 6.86
C HIS A 385 -26.59 -6.80 5.92
N THR A 386 -25.80 -5.79 5.60
CA THR A 386 -24.62 -5.90 4.73
C THR A 386 -23.36 -5.88 5.58
N SER A 387 -22.46 -6.82 5.33
CA SER A 387 -21.17 -6.93 6.03
C SER A 387 -20.05 -7.24 5.05
N ILE A 388 -18.80 -7.00 5.43
CA ILE A 388 -17.65 -7.35 4.61
C ILE A 388 -17.27 -8.82 4.88
N LYS A 389 -17.33 -9.66 3.84
CA LYS A 389 -16.90 -11.07 3.87
C LYS A 389 -15.39 -11.20 3.63
N SER A 390 -14.85 -10.40 2.72
CA SER A 390 -13.42 -10.35 2.40
C SER A 390 -13.00 -8.90 2.21
N LEU A 391 -11.94 -8.50 2.90
CA LEU A 391 -11.33 -7.18 2.74
C LEU A 391 -10.27 -7.22 1.61
N PRO A 392 -10.10 -6.13 0.84
CA PRO A 392 -9.04 -6.01 -0.16
C PRO A 392 -7.69 -5.64 0.48
N ASN A 393 -6.57 -5.89 -0.21
CA ASN A 393 -5.26 -5.42 0.29
C ASN A 393 -5.13 -3.89 0.29
N VAL A 394 -5.83 -3.22 -0.63
CA VAL A 394 -5.98 -1.77 -0.68
C VAL A 394 -7.48 -1.45 -0.72
N LEU A 395 -7.98 -0.90 0.38
CA LEU A 395 -9.34 -0.46 0.54
C LEU A 395 -9.52 0.94 -0.05
N SER A 396 -10.34 1.04 -1.09
CA SER A 396 -10.75 2.30 -1.71
C SER A 396 -12.09 2.74 -1.11
N ILE A 397 -12.19 3.98 -0.64
CA ILE A 397 -13.40 4.56 -0.09
C ILE A 397 -13.74 5.85 -0.85
N GLN A 398 -14.94 5.91 -1.41
CA GLN A 398 -15.49 7.13 -1.99
C GLN A 398 -16.43 7.79 -0.98
N LEU A 399 -16.22 9.07 -0.68
CA LEU A 399 -17.20 9.89 0.02
C LEU A 399 -18.13 10.51 -1.03
N LYS A 400 -19.41 10.15 -1.02
CA LYS A 400 -20.43 10.66 -1.97
C LYS A 400 -20.69 12.14 -1.70
N ARG A 401 -19.87 12.99 -2.32
CA ARG A 401 -19.92 14.45 -2.18
C ARG A 401 -20.77 15.13 -3.24
N PHE A 402 -21.27 14.40 -4.22
CA PHE A 402 -22.08 14.94 -5.30
C PHE A 402 -23.43 14.22 -5.26
N GLU A 403 -24.49 14.96 -4.90
CA GLU A 403 -25.84 14.43 -4.86
C GLU A 403 -26.74 15.19 -5.84
N TYR A 404 -27.58 14.44 -6.57
CA TYR A 404 -28.62 15.00 -7.41
C TYR A 404 -29.91 15.10 -6.59
N LYS A 405 -30.34 16.34 -6.28
CA LYS A 405 -31.61 16.56 -5.59
C LYS A 405 -32.73 16.67 -6.62
N GLN A 406 -33.60 15.67 -6.70
CA GLN A 406 -34.81 15.73 -7.53
C GLN A 406 -35.83 16.68 -6.90
N GLY A 407 -36.29 17.69 -7.65
CA GLY A 407 -37.26 18.67 -7.19
C GLY A 407 -37.65 19.71 -8.26
N ARG A 408 -38.33 20.79 -7.84
CA ARG A 408 -38.81 21.86 -8.76
C ARG A 408 -37.67 22.59 -9.50
N HIS A 409 -36.46 22.52 -8.97
CA HIS A 409 -35.22 22.91 -9.62
C HIS A 409 -34.21 21.80 -9.37
N ASP A 410 -34.09 20.89 -10.33
CA ASP A 410 -33.03 19.90 -10.35
C ASP A 410 -31.68 20.62 -10.29
N LYS A 411 -30.94 20.42 -9.20
CA LYS A 411 -29.60 20.96 -9.04
C LYS A 411 -28.73 19.95 -8.33
N ALA A 412 -27.60 19.62 -8.95
CA ALA A 412 -26.56 18.84 -8.33
C ALA A 412 -25.85 19.73 -7.29
N VAL A 413 -25.64 19.21 -6.08
CA VAL A 413 -25.07 19.98 -4.96
C VAL A 413 -23.83 19.28 -4.43
N LYS A 414 -22.73 20.04 -4.31
CA LYS A 414 -21.52 19.57 -3.64
C LYS A 414 -21.69 19.59 -2.12
N VAL A 415 -21.36 18.47 -1.48
CA VAL A 415 -21.33 18.32 -0.02
C VAL A 415 -19.93 18.65 0.47
N ASP A 416 -19.76 19.90 0.91
CA ASP A 416 -18.50 20.41 1.46
C ASP A 416 -18.28 20.11 2.95
N THR A 417 -19.16 19.31 3.56
CA THR A 417 -19.05 18.90 4.96
C THR A 417 -17.70 18.21 5.21
N PRO A 418 -16.85 18.72 6.12
CA PRO A 418 -15.62 18.04 6.50
C PRO A 418 -15.92 16.69 7.14
N VAL A 419 -15.19 15.65 6.72
CA VAL A 419 -15.25 14.32 7.30
C VAL A 419 -13.87 14.02 7.85
N GLU A 420 -13.75 13.82 9.16
CA GLU A 420 -12.48 13.45 9.79
C GLU A 420 -12.19 11.97 9.53
N PHE A 421 -11.05 11.67 8.92
CA PHE A 421 -10.57 10.32 8.66
C PHE A 421 -9.23 10.08 9.37
N PRO A 422 -8.97 8.88 9.89
CA PRO A 422 -7.74 8.60 10.63
C PRO A 422 -6.59 8.18 9.69
N LEU A 423 -5.34 8.35 10.14
CA LEU A 423 -4.19 7.72 9.46
C LEU A 423 -4.24 6.19 9.52
N GLN A 424 -4.91 5.62 10.53
CA GLN A 424 -5.03 4.19 10.74
C GLN A 424 -6.50 3.81 10.87
N LEU A 425 -6.97 2.84 10.10
CA LEU A 425 -8.37 2.44 10.06
C LEU A 425 -8.52 0.97 10.45
N ASN A 426 -9.39 0.68 11.42
CA ASN A 426 -9.75 -0.68 11.80
C ASN A 426 -11.06 -1.10 11.13
N MET A 427 -10.99 -2.08 10.24
CA MET A 427 -12.15 -2.58 9.51
C MET A 427 -12.81 -3.81 10.15
N LEU A 428 -12.22 -4.39 11.20
CA LEU A 428 -12.73 -5.59 11.87
C LEU A 428 -14.23 -5.47 12.27
N PRO A 429 -14.72 -4.33 12.83
CA PRO A 429 -16.11 -4.19 13.26
C PRO A 429 -17.16 -4.37 12.15
N TYR A 430 -16.74 -4.18 10.89
CA TYR A 430 -17.59 -4.21 9.70
C TYR A 430 -17.53 -5.56 8.96
N THR A 431 -16.75 -6.51 9.48
CA THR A 431 -16.62 -7.84 8.90
C THR A 431 -17.60 -8.84 9.50
N ASN A 432 -17.97 -9.88 8.73
CA ASN A 432 -18.77 -11.00 9.24
C ASN A 432 -18.01 -11.88 10.26
N ARG A 433 -16.70 -11.66 10.44
CA ARG A 433 -15.85 -12.35 11.42
C ARG A 433 -16.04 -11.86 12.86
N ARG A 434 -16.83 -10.80 13.05
CA ARG A 434 -17.31 -10.33 14.35
C ARG A 434 -18.09 -11.39 15.14
N ALA A 435 -18.53 -12.47 14.50
CA ALA A 435 -19.37 -13.52 15.06
C ALA A 435 -18.63 -14.59 15.92
N ALA A 436 -17.73 -14.16 16.80
CA ALA A 436 -17.56 -14.84 18.09
C ALA A 436 -18.25 -13.97 19.15
N GLY A 437 -19.59 -13.98 19.15
CA GLY A 437 -20.39 -13.23 20.11
C GLY A 437 -20.27 -13.76 21.55
N PRO A 438 -20.80 -13.04 22.55
CA PRO A 438 -20.61 -13.32 23.99
C PRO A 438 -21.19 -14.64 24.53
N GLY A 439 -21.69 -15.52 23.67
CA GLY A 439 -22.32 -16.80 24.04
C GLY A 439 -21.89 -18.00 23.20
N GLY A 440 -20.90 -17.83 22.31
CA GLY A 440 -20.30 -18.95 21.57
C GLY A 440 -19.17 -19.57 22.38
N ALA A 441 -19.48 -20.56 23.21
CA ALA A 441 -18.48 -21.41 23.85
C ALA A 441 -17.72 -22.21 22.78
N GLY A 442 -16.65 -21.61 22.25
CA GLY A 442 -15.71 -22.21 21.34
C GLY A 442 -14.35 -21.58 21.58
N SER A 443 -13.51 -22.29 22.34
CA SER A 443 -12.09 -22.04 22.60
C SER A 443 -11.40 -21.15 21.56
N SER A 444 -11.40 -19.83 21.76
CA SER A 444 -10.56 -18.91 21.02
C SER A 444 -9.42 -18.52 21.94
N SER A 445 -8.24 -19.08 21.66
CA SER A 445 -6.99 -18.62 22.26
C SER A 445 -6.87 -17.11 22.03
N SER A 446 -6.37 -16.37 23.04
CA SER A 446 -6.12 -14.92 22.99
C SER A 446 -5.34 -14.48 21.73
N GLY A 447 -4.58 -15.37 21.09
CA GLY A 447 -3.88 -15.11 19.83
C GLY A 447 -4.77 -15.03 18.57
N SER A 448 -5.95 -15.67 18.55
CA SER A 448 -6.85 -15.67 17.37
C SER A 448 -7.49 -14.30 17.14
N SER A 449 -7.93 -13.62 18.21
CA SER A 449 -8.52 -12.28 18.11
C SER A 449 -7.49 -11.21 17.71
N TYR A 450 -6.22 -11.38 18.10
CA TYR A 450 -5.14 -10.46 17.73
C TYR A 450 -4.78 -10.55 16.24
N GLU A 451 -4.59 -11.75 15.69
CA GLU A 451 -4.31 -11.93 14.26
C GLU A 451 -5.50 -11.49 13.37
N LEU A 452 -6.72 -11.74 13.84
CA LEU A 452 -7.94 -11.22 13.19
C LEU A 452 -7.98 -9.69 13.17
N ASN A 453 -7.64 -9.03 14.28
CA ASN A 453 -7.58 -7.57 14.32
C ASN A 453 -6.44 -7.03 13.44
N ARG A 454 -5.26 -7.65 13.51
CA ARG A 454 -4.08 -7.27 12.73
C ARG A 454 -4.32 -7.36 11.22
N SER A 455 -5.01 -8.41 10.76
CA SER A 455 -5.41 -8.59 9.35
C SER A 455 -6.53 -7.65 8.88
N CYS A 456 -7.08 -6.81 9.77
CA CYS A 456 -8.11 -5.83 9.44
C CYS A 456 -7.67 -4.38 9.69
N MET A 457 -6.41 -4.16 10.07
CA MET A 457 -5.83 -2.83 10.26
C MET A 457 -5.28 -2.30 8.94
N TYR A 458 -5.56 -1.04 8.65
CA TYR A 458 -5.09 -0.34 7.46
C TYR A 458 -4.36 0.95 7.79
N ASP A 459 -3.40 1.30 6.94
CA ASP A 459 -2.69 2.57 6.92
C ASP A 459 -3.17 3.42 5.74
N LEU A 460 -3.40 4.71 5.96
CA LEU A 460 -3.75 5.65 4.90
C LEU A 460 -2.58 5.76 3.91
N LEU A 461 -2.87 5.49 2.64
CA LEU A 461 -1.91 5.48 1.54
C LEU A 461 -1.99 6.77 0.71
N SER A 462 -3.21 7.16 0.31
CA SER A 462 -3.42 8.42 -0.40
C SER A 462 -4.81 9.02 -0.16
N VAL A 463 -4.91 10.33 -0.39
CA VAL A 463 -6.13 11.14 -0.25
C VAL A 463 -6.33 11.98 -1.49
N VAL A 464 -7.39 11.73 -2.25
CA VAL A 464 -7.76 12.57 -3.39
C VAL A 464 -8.77 13.61 -2.92
N VAL A 465 -8.56 14.86 -3.32
CA VAL A 465 -9.35 16.02 -2.90
C VAL A 465 -9.87 16.73 -4.14
N HIS A 466 -11.14 17.12 -4.10
CA HIS A 466 -11.75 17.96 -5.12
C HIS A 466 -11.96 19.38 -4.60
N VAL A 467 -11.28 20.35 -5.22
CA VAL A 467 -11.37 21.79 -4.92
C VAL A 467 -12.25 22.46 -5.98
N GLY A 468 -13.19 23.30 -5.59
CA GLY A 468 -14.11 23.98 -6.53
C GLY A 468 -15.55 23.48 -6.46
N GLU A 469 -16.35 23.84 -7.46
CA GLU A 469 -17.77 23.54 -7.59
C GLU A 469 -18.01 22.23 -8.35
N ILE A 470 -19.25 21.74 -8.38
CA ILE A 470 -19.56 20.43 -9.00
C ILE A 470 -19.26 20.35 -10.50
N ASP A 471 -19.51 21.43 -11.25
CA ASP A 471 -19.34 21.47 -12.71
C ASP A 471 -17.95 22.01 -13.13
N THR A 472 -17.21 22.56 -12.18
CA THR A 472 -15.86 23.14 -12.41
C THR A 472 -15.00 22.97 -11.17
N GLY A 473 -13.87 22.31 -11.29
CA GLY A 473 -12.97 22.13 -10.16
C GLY A 473 -11.60 21.65 -10.52
N HIS A 474 -10.85 21.31 -9.49
CA HIS A 474 -9.48 20.86 -9.59
C HIS A 474 -9.21 19.74 -8.60
N TYR A 475 -8.56 18.69 -9.08
CA TYR A 475 -8.17 17.57 -8.24
C TYR A 475 -6.72 17.70 -7.80
N VAL A 476 -6.49 17.48 -6.51
CA VAL A 476 -5.16 17.38 -5.89
C VAL A 476 -5.13 16.09 -5.09
N THR A 477 -3.98 15.41 -5.01
CA THR A 477 -3.83 14.22 -4.16
C THR A 477 -2.68 14.35 -3.19
N TYR A 478 -2.84 13.75 -2.01
CA TYR A 478 -1.77 13.54 -1.06
C TYR A 478 -1.38 12.07 -1.10
N CYS A 479 -0.12 11.74 -1.31
CA CYS A 479 0.37 10.37 -1.28
C CYS A 479 1.46 10.21 -0.23
N ARG A 480 1.45 9.08 0.48
CA ARG A 480 2.47 8.72 1.45
C ARG A 480 3.63 8.01 0.74
N VAL A 481 4.84 8.52 0.93
CA VAL A 481 6.09 7.89 0.46
C VAL A 481 7.01 7.70 1.65
N GLY A 482 7.21 6.43 2.04
CA GLY A 482 7.84 6.11 3.32
C GLY A 482 6.99 6.62 4.49
N ASP A 483 7.57 7.47 5.32
CA ASP A 483 6.91 8.08 6.49
C ASP A 483 6.54 9.55 6.29
N GLN A 484 6.70 10.05 5.06
CA GLN A 484 6.39 11.43 4.70
C GLN A 484 5.21 11.50 3.74
N TRP A 485 4.50 12.63 3.78
CA TRP A 485 3.41 12.94 2.88
C TRP A 485 3.84 13.97 1.85
N PHE A 486 3.35 13.80 0.64
CA PHE A 486 3.59 14.73 -0.46
C PHE A 486 2.26 15.11 -1.12
N ALA A 487 2.07 16.39 -1.36
CA ALA A 487 0.96 16.94 -2.13
C ALA A 487 1.35 16.97 -3.61
N PHE A 488 0.53 16.36 -4.46
CA PHE A 488 0.67 16.33 -5.91
C PHE A 488 -0.43 17.18 -6.53
N ASN A 489 -0.02 18.33 -7.05
CA ASN A 489 -0.87 19.23 -7.80
C ASN A 489 -0.34 19.30 -9.23
N ASP A 490 -0.82 18.37 -10.05
CA ASP A 490 -0.29 18.09 -11.38
C ASP A 490 1.24 17.87 -11.35
N HIS A 491 2.00 18.77 -11.97
CA HIS A 491 3.46 18.70 -12.05
C HIS A 491 4.16 19.16 -10.78
N ARG A 492 3.45 19.83 -9.86
CA ARG A 492 4.01 20.35 -8.61
C ARG A 492 3.92 19.28 -7.54
N VAL A 493 5.05 19.02 -6.89
CA VAL A 493 5.18 18.08 -5.78
C VAL A 493 5.76 18.82 -4.60
N GLU A 494 5.04 18.83 -3.48
CA GLU A 494 5.42 19.56 -2.27
C GLU A 494 5.31 18.66 -1.05
N LEU A 495 6.18 18.84 -0.06
CA LEU A 495 6.07 18.13 1.21
C LEU A 495 4.82 18.60 1.96
N ALA A 496 4.06 17.66 2.50
CA ALA A 496 2.87 17.93 3.29
C ALA A 496 3.03 17.38 4.72
N SER A 497 2.46 18.10 5.69
CA SER A 497 2.34 17.66 7.07
C SER A 497 1.12 16.75 7.26
N ASN A 498 1.16 15.92 8.31
CA ASN A 498 -0.01 15.13 8.71
C ASN A 498 -1.26 16.00 8.95
N SER A 499 -1.08 17.22 9.47
CA SER A 499 -2.21 18.13 9.73
C SER A 499 -2.86 18.63 8.45
N GLU A 500 -2.09 18.88 7.39
CA GLU A 500 -2.63 19.28 6.09
C GLU A 500 -3.40 18.14 5.43
N VAL A 501 -2.85 16.93 5.49
CA VAL A 501 -3.51 15.73 4.95
C VAL A 501 -4.82 15.45 5.69
N LEU A 502 -4.81 15.40 7.02
CA LEU A 502 -6.00 15.11 7.84
C LEU A 502 -7.04 16.25 7.84
N GLY A 503 -6.62 17.47 7.54
CA GLY A 503 -7.50 18.63 7.39
C GLY A 503 -8.18 18.71 6.02
N ALA A 504 -7.77 17.88 5.06
CA ALA A 504 -8.27 17.94 3.69
C ALA A 504 -9.72 17.46 3.56
N LYS A 505 -10.47 18.04 2.62
CA LYS A 505 -11.83 17.61 2.28
C LYS A 505 -11.79 16.39 1.34
N ALA A 506 -11.39 15.25 1.89
CA ALA A 506 -11.20 14.01 1.13
C ALA A 506 -12.43 13.65 0.28
N TYR A 507 -12.20 13.34 -1.00
CA TYR A 507 -13.18 12.78 -1.92
C TYR A 507 -13.00 11.26 -2.05
N LEU A 508 -11.77 10.82 -2.34
CA LEU A 508 -11.36 9.41 -2.29
C LEU A 508 -10.29 9.19 -1.24
N LEU A 509 -10.37 8.07 -0.55
CA LEU A 509 -9.38 7.62 0.41
C LEU A 509 -8.90 6.23 0.00
N PHE A 510 -7.59 6.05 -0.10
CA PHE A 510 -6.98 4.75 -0.31
C PHE A 510 -6.24 4.33 0.96
N TYR A 511 -6.58 3.16 1.48
CA TYR A 511 -6.03 2.58 2.68
C TYR A 511 -5.35 1.26 2.31
N ILE A 512 -4.10 1.04 2.70
CA ILE A 512 -3.39 -0.24 2.47
C ILE A 512 -3.36 -1.07 3.75
N ILE A 513 -3.51 -2.39 3.63
CA ILE A 513 -3.45 -3.31 4.75
C ILE A 513 -2.10 -3.21 5.46
N ARG A 514 -2.13 -3.06 6.79
CA ARG A 514 -0.94 -2.94 7.64
C ARG A 514 -0.19 -4.26 7.79
N SER A 515 -0.77 -5.39 7.45
CA SER A 515 -0.02 -6.64 7.42
C SER A 515 -0.62 -7.55 6.40
N LEU A 516 0.21 -7.99 5.46
CA LEU A 516 -0.11 -9.18 4.66
C LEU A 516 -0.04 -10.37 5.61
N ALA A 517 -1.07 -11.22 5.57
CA ALA A 517 -1.21 -12.41 6.42
C ALA A 517 -0.41 -13.58 5.86
#